data_AF-A0A9P5XUS3-F1
#
_entry.id   AF-A0A9P5XUS3-F1
#
_cell.length_a   1.000
_cell.length_b   1.000
_cell.length_c   1.000
_cell.angle_alpha   90.00
_cell.angle_beta   90.00
_cell.angle_gamma   90.00
#
_symmetry.space_group_name_H-M   'P 1'
#
loop_
_entity.id
_entity.type
_entity.pdbx_description
1 polymer ?
#
loop_
_entity_poly.entity_id
_entity_poly.type
_entity_poly.pdbx_seq_one_letter_code
_entity_poly.pdbx_strand_id
1 'polypeptide(L)'
;MASISQQSAPPLSSVLFARGVIARLAVWTILRIAVQEGWGGHGALEKRTWLASVIVDAFEEQVPTPDDQYIEELLLQVMADEFEAVLEDGSAESVAKDIVQIWDETRVGKQDAVQKFEEIAETMKGKKVDAQIAPANEDDEWEDDDSEADSGDDEGDEEAPQLLKPQDSTPKNEPEVDDDGFTLVKGKGKSRK
;
A
#
# COMPACT_ATOMS: atom_id res chain seq x y z
N MET A 1 -35.66 22.72 -22.44
CA MET A 1 -34.32 23.13 -22.91
C MET A 1 -33.35 22.71 -21.81
N ALA A 2 -32.67 21.57 -21.98
CA ALA A 2 -31.65 21.14 -21.03
C ALA A 2 -30.37 21.88 -21.39
N SER A 3 -29.97 22.83 -20.55
CA SER A 3 -28.66 23.48 -20.66
C SER A 3 -27.60 22.43 -20.37
N ILE A 4 -26.90 22.01 -21.41
CA ILE A 4 -25.69 21.20 -21.28
C ILE A 4 -24.63 22.15 -20.73
N SER A 5 -24.31 22.00 -19.45
CA SER A 5 -23.18 22.68 -18.82
C SER A 5 -21.92 22.36 -19.62
N GLN A 6 -21.28 23.38 -20.18
CA GLN A 6 -19.97 23.25 -20.80
C GLN A 6 -18.97 22.88 -19.71
N GLN A 7 -18.60 21.60 -19.66
CA GLN A 7 -17.52 21.13 -18.80
C GLN A 7 -16.22 21.60 -19.44
N SER A 8 -15.69 22.72 -18.93
CA SER A 8 -14.34 23.17 -19.27
C SER A 8 -13.34 22.08 -18.90
N ALA A 9 -12.28 21.91 -19.68
CA ALA A 9 -11.19 21.01 -19.31
C ALA A 9 -10.63 21.40 -17.93
N PRO A 10 -10.29 20.42 -17.07
CA PRO A 10 -9.74 20.72 -15.75
C PRO A 10 -8.43 21.50 -15.90
N PRO A 11 -8.16 22.47 -15.03
CA PRO A 11 -6.91 23.22 -15.07
C PRO A 11 -5.72 22.28 -14.83
N LEU A 12 -4.56 22.59 -15.43
CA LEU A 12 -3.36 21.74 -15.30
C LEU A 12 -2.97 21.53 -13.83
N SER A 13 -3.13 22.55 -12.98
CA SER A 13 -2.87 22.46 -11.55
C SER A 13 -3.74 21.40 -10.85
N SER A 14 -5.02 21.29 -11.22
CA SER A 14 -5.95 20.26 -10.70
C SER A 14 -5.49 18.86 -11.09
N VAL A 15 -5.10 18.68 -12.36
CA VAL A 15 -4.59 17.38 -12.85
C VAL A 15 -3.30 16.98 -12.14
N LEU A 16 -2.37 17.93 -11.95
CA LEU A 16 -1.12 17.66 -11.22
C LEU A 16 -1.38 17.35 -9.74
N PHE A 17 -2.30 18.08 -9.11
CA PHE A 17 -2.69 17.83 -7.73
C PHE A 17 -3.31 16.44 -7.56
N ALA A 18 -4.27 16.08 -8.40
CA ALA A 18 -4.90 14.76 -8.36
C ALA A 18 -3.87 13.62 -8.53
N ARG A 19 -2.92 13.78 -9.46
CA ARG A 19 -1.81 12.81 -9.64
C ARG A 19 -0.97 12.67 -8.37
N GLY A 20 -0.59 13.80 -7.75
CA GLY A 20 0.18 13.81 -6.51
C GLY A 20 -0.55 13.14 -5.35
N VAL A 21 -1.84 13.41 -5.16
CA VAL A 21 -2.68 12.77 -4.13
C VAL A 21 -2.75 11.26 -4.35
N ILE A 22 -3.02 10.81 -5.58
CA ILE A 22 -3.08 9.39 -5.93
C ILE A 22 -1.74 8.69 -5.62
N ALA A 23 -0.63 9.30 -6.03
CA ALA A 23 0.70 8.77 -5.78
C ALA A 23 1.01 8.72 -4.29
N ARG A 24 0.70 9.79 -3.54
CA ARG A 24 0.96 9.85 -2.10
C ARG A 24 0.20 8.80 -1.30
N LEU A 25 -1.08 8.58 -1.63
CA LEU A 25 -1.91 7.52 -1.04
C LEU A 25 -1.45 6.12 -1.45
N ALA A 26 -0.91 5.94 -2.65
CA ALA A 26 -0.38 4.66 -3.10
C ALA A 26 0.88 4.23 -2.33
N VAL A 27 1.64 5.19 -1.79
CA VAL A 27 2.86 4.96 -1.00
C VAL A 27 2.56 4.81 0.50
N TRP A 28 1.43 5.32 0.99
CA TRP A 28 1.08 5.27 2.41
C TRP A 28 0.95 3.83 2.93
N THR A 29 1.91 3.41 3.77
CA THR A 29 2.10 2.01 4.18
C THR A 29 0.85 1.36 4.75
N ILE A 30 0.15 2.03 5.66
CA ILE A 30 -1.04 1.45 6.29
C ILE A 30 -2.19 1.27 5.30
N LEU A 31 -2.37 2.19 4.35
CA LEU A 31 -3.37 2.08 3.32
C LEU A 31 -3.03 0.96 2.32
N ARG A 32 -1.75 0.75 2.03
CA ARG A 32 -1.29 -0.40 1.24
C ARG A 32 -1.59 -1.73 1.94
N ILE A 33 -1.30 -1.82 3.24
CA ILE A 33 -1.62 -3.00 4.06
C ILE A 33 -3.14 -3.23 4.08
N ALA A 34 -3.93 -2.17 4.30
CA ALA A 34 -5.38 -2.24 4.31
C ALA A 34 -5.94 -2.81 2.99
N VAL A 35 -5.43 -2.34 1.84
CA VAL A 35 -5.82 -2.87 0.53
C VAL A 35 -5.35 -4.31 0.31
N GLN A 36 -4.14 -4.66 0.76
CA GLN A 36 -3.58 -6.01 0.60
C GLN A 36 -4.33 -7.05 1.44
N GLU A 37 -4.66 -6.71 2.68
CA GLU A 37 -5.33 -7.59 3.64
C GLU A 37 -6.86 -7.51 3.55
N GLY A 38 -7.40 -6.68 2.65
CA GLY A 38 -8.84 -6.57 2.41
C GLY A 38 -9.61 -5.93 3.57
N TRP A 39 -8.98 -5.02 4.30
CA TRP A 39 -9.63 -4.21 5.32
C TRP A 39 -10.74 -3.38 4.67
N GLY A 40 -11.90 -3.30 5.34
CA GLY A 40 -13.07 -2.62 4.76
C GLY A 40 -13.86 -3.45 3.74
N GLY A 41 -13.50 -4.72 3.54
CA GLY A 41 -14.22 -5.66 2.69
C GLY A 41 -13.92 -5.52 1.20
N HIS A 42 -14.88 -5.93 0.37
CA HIS A 42 -14.73 -5.87 -1.08
C HIS A 42 -14.59 -4.42 -1.54
N GLY A 43 -13.62 -4.16 -2.42
CA GLY A 43 -13.45 -2.87 -3.06
C GLY A 43 -12.43 -1.93 -2.39
N ALA A 44 -11.50 -2.45 -1.58
CA ALA A 44 -10.48 -1.63 -0.91
C ALA A 44 -9.64 -0.79 -1.89
N LEU A 45 -9.37 -1.31 -3.10
CA LEU A 45 -8.64 -0.57 -4.15
C LEU A 45 -9.47 0.61 -4.70
N GLU A 46 -10.76 0.39 -4.92
CA GLU A 46 -11.74 1.38 -5.34
C GLU A 46 -11.91 2.45 -4.26
N LYS A 47 -11.96 2.06 -2.99
CA LYS A 47 -11.99 2.97 -1.83
C LYS A 47 -10.79 3.91 -1.79
N ARG A 48 -9.58 3.42 -2.07
CA ARG A 48 -8.39 4.29 -2.18
C ARG A 48 -8.55 5.34 -3.29
N THR A 49 -9.05 4.92 -4.45
CA THR A 49 -9.29 5.84 -5.58
C THR A 49 -10.36 6.87 -5.24
N TRP A 50 -11.44 6.42 -4.58
CA TRP A 50 -12.50 7.29 -4.07
C TRP A 50 -11.97 8.31 -3.05
N LEU A 51 -11.13 7.89 -2.10
CA LEU A 51 -10.49 8.80 -1.14
C LEU A 51 -9.68 9.89 -1.83
N ALA A 52 -8.94 9.55 -2.88
CA ALA A 52 -8.21 10.55 -3.66
C ALA A 52 -9.15 11.60 -4.26
N SER A 53 -10.31 11.19 -4.80
CA SER A 53 -11.33 12.11 -5.30
C SER A 53 -11.89 13.00 -4.19
N VAL A 54 -12.23 12.45 -3.03
CA VAL A 54 -12.74 13.23 -1.88
C VAL A 54 -11.75 14.31 -1.45
N ILE A 55 -10.46 13.98 -1.39
CA ILE A 55 -9.41 14.94 -1.05
C ILE A 55 -9.31 16.02 -2.13
N VAL A 56 -9.31 15.64 -3.42
CA VAL A 56 -9.25 16.60 -4.52
C VAL A 56 -10.42 17.58 -4.46
N ASP A 57 -11.65 17.06 -4.33
CA ASP A 57 -12.86 17.86 -4.24
C ASP A 57 -12.81 18.80 -3.00
N ALA A 58 -12.28 18.32 -1.86
CA ALA A 58 -12.14 19.15 -0.67
C ALA A 58 -11.28 20.40 -0.91
N PHE A 59 -10.16 20.28 -1.63
CA PHE A 59 -9.30 21.42 -1.94
C PHE A 59 -9.88 22.34 -3.02
N GLU A 60 -10.64 21.80 -3.97
CA GLU A 60 -11.23 22.59 -5.06
C GLU A 60 -12.51 23.33 -4.65
N GLU A 61 -13.32 22.75 -3.77
CA GLU A 61 -14.64 23.27 -3.41
C GLU A 61 -14.65 24.10 -2.11
N GLN A 62 -13.75 23.81 -1.16
CA GLN A 62 -13.80 24.46 0.15
C GLN A 62 -13.08 25.81 0.19
N VAL A 63 -13.71 26.78 0.84
CA VAL A 63 -13.16 28.11 1.12
C VAL A 63 -13.41 28.45 2.59
N PRO A 64 -12.38 28.60 3.44
CA PRO A 64 -10.95 28.58 3.11
C PRO A 64 -10.46 27.19 2.64
N THR A 65 -9.33 27.18 1.94
CA THR A 65 -8.65 25.93 1.56
C THR A 65 -8.36 25.09 2.80
N PRO A 66 -8.57 23.77 2.77
CA PRO A 66 -8.24 22.88 3.88
C PRO A 66 -6.78 23.00 4.33
N ASP A 67 -6.56 22.97 5.64
CA ASP A 67 -5.23 22.85 6.24
C ASP A 67 -4.86 21.37 6.48
N ASP A 68 -3.64 21.14 6.95
CA ASP A 68 -3.11 19.80 7.22
C ASP A 68 -3.91 19.09 8.31
N GLN A 69 -4.35 19.82 9.34
CA GLN A 69 -5.18 19.24 10.40
C GLN A 69 -6.53 18.73 9.86
N TYR A 70 -7.21 19.49 9.00
CA TYR A 70 -8.46 19.03 8.37
C TYR A 70 -8.25 17.75 7.55
N ILE A 71 -7.16 17.69 6.78
CA ILE A 71 -6.86 16.53 5.94
C ILE A 71 -6.46 15.32 6.80
N GLU A 72 -5.72 15.52 7.89
CA GLU A 72 -5.43 14.46 8.85
C GLU A 72 -6.72 13.88 9.44
N GLU A 73 -7.62 14.73 9.94
CA GLU A 73 -8.91 14.30 10.50
C GLU A 73 -9.75 13.53 9.47
N LEU A 74 -9.76 13.98 8.21
CA LEU A 74 -10.41 13.30 7.10
C LEU A 74 -9.79 11.91 6.85
N LEU A 75 -8.46 11.80 6.81
CA LEU A 75 -7.76 10.53 6.61
C LEU A 75 -8.03 9.56 7.75
N LEU A 76 -7.98 10.02 9.00
CA LEU A 76 -8.26 9.21 10.19
C LEU A 76 -9.71 8.70 10.19
N GLN A 77 -10.68 9.57 9.86
CA GLN A 77 -12.07 9.19 9.77
C GLN A 77 -12.31 8.14 8.69
N VAL A 78 -11.73 8.32 7.50
CA VAL A 78 -11.88 7.34 6.40
C VAL A 78 -11.22 6.01 6.75
N MET A 79 -10.05 6.01 7.40
CA MET A 79 -9.42 4.77 7.84
C MET A 79 -10.29 4.03 8.87
N ALA A 80 -10.94 4.75 9.78
CA ALA A 80 -11.85 4.16 10.76
C ALA A 80 -13.14 3.61 10.11
N ASP A 81 -13.79 4.41 9.27
CA ASP A 81 -15.12 4.09 8.72
C ASP A 81 -15.04 3.11 7.54
N GLU A 82 -14.10 3.32 6.62
CA GLU A 82 -14.02 2.54 5.39
C GLU A 82 -13.06 1.35 5.47
N PHE A 83 -12.05 1.41 6.34
CA PHE A 83 -11.04 0.36 6.49
C PHE A 83 -11.05 -0.31 7.88
N GLU A 84 -11.98 0.04 8.77
CA GLU A 84 -12.07 -0.50 10.13
C GLU A 84 -10.75 -0.41 10.92
N ALA A 85 -9.95 0.63 10.65
CA ALA A 85 -8.60 0.80 11.19
C ALA A 85 -8.46 2.14 11.92
N VAL A 86 -8.09 2.06 13.20
CA VAL A 86 -7.76 3.23 14.02
C VAL A 86 -6.26 3.44 14.02
N LEU A 87 -5.82 4.65 13.64
CA LEU A 87 -4.40 4.99 13.52
C LEU A 87 -3.95 5.84 14.71
N GLU A 88 -2.78 5.49 15.27
CA GLU A 88 -2.13 6.21 16.37
C GLU A 88 -0.61 6.37 16.12
N ASP A 89 -0.15 6.06 14.90
CA ASP A 89 1.26 6.05 14.50
C ASP A 89 1.75 7.39 13.93
N GLY A 90 0.88 8.39 13.84
CA GLY A 90 1.20 9.73 13.29
C GLY A 90 1.38 9.76 11.76
N SER A 91 1.21 8.64 11.06
CA SER A 91 1.41 8.62 9.60
C SER A 91 0.35 9.41 8.84
N ALA A 92 -0.87 9.55 9.38
CA ALA A 92 -1.92 10.40 8.81
C ALA A 92 -1.51 11.89 8.78
N GLU A 93 -0.90 12.39 9.86
CA GLU A 93 -0.39 13.77 9.95
C GLU A 93 0.70 14.02 8.88
N SER A 94 1.65 13.09 8.73
CA SER A 94 2.70 13.17 7.72
C SER A 94 2.12 13.21 6.29
N VAL A 95 1.17 12.33 5.99
CA VAL A 95 0.48 12.31 4.69
C VAL A 95 -0.28 13.62 4.44
N ALA A 96 -0.94 14.16 5.45
CA ALA A 96 -1.70 15.40 5.33
C ALA A 96 -0.80 16.60 4.99
N LYS A 97 0.35 16.73 5.67
CA LYS A 97 1.35 17.76 5.37
C LYS A 97 1.87 17.66 3.95
N ASP A 98 2.16 16.45 3.49
CA ASP A 98 2.59 16.22 2.10
C ASP A 98 1.51 16.62 1.09
N ILE A 99 0.24 16.33 1.35
CA ILE A 99 -0.88 16.71 0.47
C ILE A 99 -1.02 18.23 0.37
N VAL A 100 -0.93 18.95 1.49
CA VAL A 100 -0.96 20.42 1.49
C VAL A 100 0.24 20.99 0.73
N GLN A 101 1.42 20.42 0.89
CA GLN A 101 2.60 20.82 0.12
C GLN A 101 2.39 20.62 -1.39
N ILE A 102 1.85 19.47 -1.80
CA ILE A 102 1.55 19.18 -3.22
C ILE A 102 0.55 20.21 -3.76
N TRP A 103 -0.48 20.57 -2.99
CA TRP A 103 -1.44 21.61 -3.38
C TRP A 103 -0.74 22.95 -3.64
N ASP A 104 0.11 23.42 -2.73
CA ASP A 104 0.80 24.69 -2.89
C ASP A 104 1.77 24.69 -4.09
N GLU A 105 2.52 23.60 -4.29
CA GLU A 105 3.44 23.46 -5.42
C GLU A 105 2.73 23.48 -6.77
N THR A 106 1.63 22.74 -6.90
CA THR A 106 0.86 22.62 -8.15
C THR A 106 0.19 23.93 -8.55
N ARG A 107 -0.16 24.81 -7.59
CA ARG A 107 -0.68 26.15 -7.86
C ARG A 107 0.37 27.12 -8.39
N VAL A 108 1.64 26.91 -8.04
CA VAL A 108 2.77 27.68 -8.56
C VAL A 108 3.29 27.09 -9.88
N GLY A 109 2.78 25.92 -10.28
CA GLY A 109 3.19 25.21 -11.50
C GLY A 109 4.45 24.36 -11.33
N LYS A 110 4.84 24.07 -10.09
CA LYS A 110 5.88 23.10 -9.76
C LYS A 110 5.27 21.70 -9.66
N GLN A 111 6.08 20.68 -9.93
CA GLN A 111 5.64 19.28 -9.90
C GLN A 111 6.67 18.35 -9.23
N ASP A 112 7.65 18.92 -8.53
CA ASP A 112 8.74 18.18 -7.90
C ASP A 112 8.20 17.17 -6.86
N ALA A 113 7.29 17.58 -5.97
CA ALA A 113 6.68 16.66 -5.01
C ALA A 113 5.81 15.59 -5.70
N VAL A 114 5.07 15.97 -6.75
CA VAL A 114 4.23 15.02 -7.53
C VAL A 114 5.12 13.93 -8.13
N GLN A 115 6.20 14.32 -8.80
CA GLN A 115 7.11 13.41 -9.46
C GLN A 115 7.83 12.49 -8.48
N LYS A 116 8.29 13.04 -7.34
CA LYS A 116 8.88 12.26 -6.24
C LYS A 116 7.95 11.13 -5.79
N PHE A 117 6.69 11.42 -5.50
CA PHE A 117 5.76 10.38 -5.04
C PHE A 117 5.37 9.40 -6.14
N GLU A 118 5.29 9.84 -7.41
CA GLU A 118 5.06 8.94 -8.54
C GLU A 118 6.21 7.95 -8.74
N GLU A 119 7.46 8.39 -8.64
CA GLU A 119 8.65 7.53 -8.75
C GLU A 119 8.68 6.48 -7.63
N ILE A 120 8.38 6.88 -6.39
CA ILE A 120 8.28 5.97 -5.25
C ILE A 120 7.12 4.99 -5.46
N ALA A 121 5.96 5.48 -5.94
CA ALA A 121 4.79 4.63 -6.20
C ALA A 121 5.07 3.58 -7.29
N GLU A 122 5.77 3.94 -8.37
CA GLU A 122 6.18 3.01 -9.42
C GLU A 122 7.21 1.99 -8.89
N THR A 123 8.16 2.41 -8.05
CA THR A 123 9.15 1.52 -7.41
C THR A 123 8.51 0.51 -6.45
N MET A 124 7.38 0.88 -5.85
CA MET A 124 6.61 0.06 -4.92
C MET A 124 5.54 -0.80 -5.60
N LYS A 125 5.26 -0.56 -6.89
CA LYS A 125 4.24 -1.27 -7.67
C LYS A 125 4.62 -2.75 -7.81
N GLY A 126 3.68 -3.63 -7.45
CA GLY A 126 3.90 -5.08 -7.49
C GLY A 126 4.70 -5.66 -6.31
N LYS A 127 5.27 -4.83 -5.44
CA LYS A 127 5.90 -5.29 -4.19
C LYS A 127 4.82 -5.47 -3.11
N LYS A 128 4.77 -6.66 -2.51
CA LYS A 128 3.94 -6.89 -1.31
C LYS A 128 4.53 -6.13 -0.13
N VAL A 129 3.67 -5.52 0.68
CA VAL A 129 4.08 -4.90 1.95
C VAL A 129 4.09 -5.98 3.02
N ASP A 130 5.20 -6.11 3.74
CA ASP A 130 5.24 -6.98 4.91
C ASP A 130 4.47 -6.30 6.05
N ALA A 131 3.52 -7.01 6.66
CA ALA A 131 2.59 -6.44 7.65
C ALA A 131 3.24 -6.09 9.00
N GLN A 132 4.56 -6.24 9.13
CA GLN A 132 5.30 -5.79 10.31
C GLN A 132 5.47 -4.26 10.27
N ILE A 133 4.48 -3.56 10.83
CA ILE A 133 4.57 -2.12 11.10
C ILE A 133 5.61 -1.93 12.22
N ALA A 134 6.88 -1.78 11.84
CA ALA A 134 7.88 -1.20 12.72
C ALA A 134 7.64 0.32 12.81
N PRO A 135 7.91 0.98 13.94
CA PRO A 135 7.84 2.44 14.02
C PRO A 135 8.77 3.00 12.94
N ALA A 136 8.20 3.77 12.01
CA ALA A 136 8.93 4.40 10.94
C ALA A 136 9.90 5.42 11.57
N ASN A 137 11.20 5.16 11.46
CA ASN A 137 12.19 6.22 11.60
C ASN A 137 12.15 7.01 10.29
N GLU A 138 11.88 8.31 10.40
CA GLU A 138 11.74 9.25 9.27
C GLU A 138 13.09 9.63 8.62
N ASP A 139 14.00 8.66 8.44
CA ASP A 139 15.34 8.85 7.89
C ASP A 139 15.70 7.74 6.87
N ASP A 140 14.74 7.34 6.03
CA ASP A 140 15.08 6.63 4.78
C ASP A 140 15.47 7.68 3.73
N GLU A 141 16.72 8.13 3.84
CA GLU A 141 17.50 8.67 2.73
C GLU A 141 17.66 7.54 1.70
N TRP A 142 16.71 7.44 0.77
CA TRP A 142 16.77 6.51 -0.35
C TRP A 142 17.93 6.90 -1.27
N GLU A 143 19.11 6.34 -0.99
CA GLU A 143 20.23 6.36 -1.92
C GLU A 143 19.82 5.65 -3.22
N ASP A 144 19.82 6.43 -4.29
CA ASP A 144 19.71 6.05 -5.69
C ASP A 144 20.92 5.17 -6.06
N ASP A 145 20.81 3.84 -5.88
CA ASP A 145 21.74 2.89 -6.47
C ASP A 145 21.21 2.47 -7.85
N ASP A 146 21.50 3.33 -8.81
CA ASP A 146 21.35 3.13 -10.23
C ASP A 146 22.34 2.06 -10.72
N SER A 147 21.86 0.83 -10.90
CA SER A 147 22.59 -0.20 -11.66
C SER A 147 21.80 -0.63 -12.88
N GLU A 148 22.06 0.10 -13.95
CA GLU A 148 21.69 -0.11 -15.36
C GLU A 148 21.85 -1.55 -15.88
N ALA A 149 20.99 -1.81 -16.86
CA ALA A 149 20.75 -3.01 -17.64
C ALA A 149 21.98 -3.66 -18.33
N ASP A 150 21.88 -4.94 -18.68
CA ASP A 150 21.66 -5.38 -20.08
C ASP A 150 22.04 -6.86 -20.33
N SER A 151 21.42 -7.39 -21.39
CA SER A 151 21.64 -8.64 -22.14
C SER A 151 20.90 -9.86 -21.60
N GLY A 152 19.85 -10.40 -22.24
CA GLY A 152 19.40 -10.29 -23.63
C GLY A 152 19.43 -11.68 -24.27
N ASP A 153 18.27 -12.12 -24.81
CA ASP A 153 18.11 -13.19 -25.80
C ASP A 153 18.53 -14.62 -25.36
N ASP A 154 17.98 -15.75 -25.80
CA ASP A 154 16.98 -16.10 -26.80
C ASP A 154 16.68 -17.60 -26.62
N GLU A 155 15.52 -18.01 -27.11
CA GLU A 155 15.12 -19.34 -27.61
C GLU A 155 15.24 -20.61 -26.74
N GLY A 156 14.12 -21.34 -26.74
CA GLY A 156 13.88 -22.49 -25.89
C GLY A 156 14.41 -23.82 -26.42
N ASP A 157 14.56 -24.76 -25.49
CA ASP A 157 14.32 -26.17 -25.76
C ASP A 157 13.81 -26.85 -24.48
N GLU A 158 12.86 -27.72 -24.74
CA GLU A 158 11.96 -28.42 -23.87
C GLU A 158 12.61 -29.71 -23.34
N GLU A 159 13.24 -29.75 -22.16
CA GLU A 159 13.39 -31.03 -21.43
C GLU A 159 13.36 -30.88 -19.90
N ALA A 160 12.61 -31.80 -19.30
CA ALA A 160 12.17 -31.86 -17.92
C ALA A 160 13.32 -32.00 -16.87
N PRO A 161 13.09 -31.56 -15.61
CA PRO A 161 14.14 -31.37 -14.63
C PRO A 161 14.63 -32.67 -13.97
N GLN A 162 15.95 -32.90 -13.95
CA GLN A 162 16.57 -33.89 -13.05
C GLN A 162 17.00 -33.21 -11.74
N LEU A 163 16.15 -33.36 -10.72
CA LEU A 163 16.36 -32.84 -9.37
C LEU A 163 17.44 -33.66 -8.64
N LEU A 164 18.46 -32.96 -8.18
CA LEU A 164 19.53 -33.41 -7.31
C LEU A 164 18.96 -34.13 -6.07
N LYS A 165 19.52 -35.31 -5.77
CA LYS A 165 19.12 -36.17 -4.63
C LYS A 165 19.48 -35.53 -3.28
N PRO A 166 18.52 -35.29 -2.38
CA PRO A 166 18.80 -35.14 -0.96
C PRO A 166 18.76 -36.51 -0.27
N GLN A 167 19.77 -36.75 0.56
CA GLN A 167 20.01 -37.97 1.31
C GLN A 167 18.95 -38.22 2.39
N ASP A 168 18.61 -39.50 2.56
CA ASP A 168 17.90 -40.17 3.67
C ASP A 168 16.73 -39.45 4.36
N SER A 169 15.54 -39.81 3.88
CA SER A 169 14.25 -39.68 4.52
C SER A 169 14.21 -40.41 5.88
N THR A 170 14.20 -39.69 6.99
CA THR A 170 13.64 -40.21 8.24
C THR A 170 12.14 -40.48 8.04
N PRO A 171 11.61 -41.70 8.29
CA PRO A 171 10.20 -41.98 8.11
C PRO A 171 9.37 -41.16 9.12
N LYS A 172 8.48 -40.31 8.60
CA LYS A 172 7.36 -39.72 9.36
C LYS A 172 6.52 -40.88 9.91
N ASN A 173 6.54 -41.07 11.23
CA ASN A 173 5.52 -41.89 11.90
C ASN A 173 4.17 -41.18 11.72
N GLU A 174 3.27 -41.78 10.96
CA GLU A 174 1.86 -41.42 10.96
C GLU A 174 1.25 -41.82 12.32
N PRO A 175 0.39 -40.99 12.94
CA PRO A 175 -0.29 -41.39 14.17
C PRO A 175 -1.31 -42.50 13.85
N GLU A 176 -1.09 -43.69 14.41
CA GLU A 176 -2.07 -44.79 14.38
C GLU A 176 -3.40 -44.31 15.00
N VAL A 177 -4.48 -44.47 14.25
CA VAL A 177 -5.85 -44.18 14.67
C VAL A 177 -6.51 -45.53 14.91
N ASP A 178 -6.99 -45.77 16.13
CA ASP A 178 -7.71 -47.00 16.48
C ASP A 178 -9.08 -47.06 15.75
N ASP A 179 -9.68 -48.25 15.67
CA ASP A 179 -11.00 -48.52 15.05
C ASP A 179 -12.19 -47.71 15.63
N ASP A 180 -11.98 -46.92 16.69
CA ASP A 180 -12.95 -45.98 17.28
C ASP A 180 -12.64 -44.49 16.99
N GLY A 181 -11.66 -44.18 16.14
CA GLY A 181 -11.45 -42.82 15.60
C GLY A 181 -10.82 -41.78 16.54
N PHE A 182 -10.23 -42.19 17.67
CA PHE A 182 -9.53 -41.29 18.60
C PHE A 182 -8.00 -41.37 18.47
N THR A 183 -7.31 -40.22 18.51
CA THR A 183 -5.84 -40.13 18.46
C THR A 183 -5.21 -40.08 19.85
N LEU A 184 -4.22 -40.94 20.09
CA LEU A 184 -3.59 -41.17 21.40
C LEU A 184 -2.48 -40.13 21.69
N VAL A 185 -2.74 -39.17 22.58
CA VAL A 185 -1.75 -38.14 22.97
C VAL A 185 -0.67 -38.73 23.88
N LYS A 186 0.55 -38.93 23.36
CA LYS A 186 1.70 -39.38 24.18
C LYS A 186 2.19 -38.23 25.09
N GLY A 187 1.82 -38.30 26.37
CA GLY A 187 2.29 -37.40 27.42
C GLY A 187 3.80 -37.53 27.69
N LYS A 188 4.53 -36.41 27.66
CA LYS A 188 5.97 -36.33 27.96
C LYS A 188 6.20 -36.41 29.48
N GLY A 189 6.53 -37.61 29.97
CA GLY A 189 6.91 -37.84 31.36
C GLY A 189 8.24 -37.16 31.74
N LYS A 190 8.16 -36.31 32.76
CA LYS A 190 9.25 -35.54 33.37
C LYS A 190 10.10 -36.45 34.26
N SER A 191 11.33 -36.77 33.86
CA SER A 191 12.27 -37.50 34.73
C SER A 191 13.06 -36.53 35.62
N ARG A 192 12.81 -36.60 36.92
CA ARG A 192 13.71 -36.16 37.98
C ARG A 192 14.24 -37.42 38.66
N LYS A 193 15.56 -37.58 38.67
CA LYS A 193 16.44 -37.88 39.82
C LYS A 193 17.68 -38.64 39.36
#